data_AF-A0A7C2JXY7-F1
#
_entry.id   AF-A0A7C2JXY7-F1
#
_cell.length_a   1.000
_cell.length_b   1.000
_cell.length_c   1.000
_cell.angle_alpha   90.00
_cell.angle_beta   90.00
_cell.angle_gamma   90.00
#
_symmetry.space_group_name_H-M   'P 1'
#
loop_
_entity.id
_entity.type
_entity.pdbx_description
1 polymer ?
#
loop_
_entity_poly.entity_id
_entity_poly.type
_entity_poly.pdbx_seq_one_letter_code
_entity_poly.pdbx_strand_id
1 'polypeptide(L)'
;THLADESFWDALEIYSGPVLASHHNCRSLVPADRQLTDEQIKALISRGAVIGAAFDNWMIRPGWVIGVSDPATVQMTHIVDHIDHICQLAGNANHCGIGSDLDGGFGKEQSPSDLETIADLQKFGDLLGARGYSAEDVERILHRNFVEFFQRAWG
;
A
#
# COMPACT_ATOMS: atom_id res chain seq x y z
N THR A 1 10.50 -2.93 -3.06
CA THR A 1 10.10 -3.11 -1.64
C THR A 1 11.30 -3.54 -0.81
N HIS A 2 11.31 -3.32 0.52
CA HIS A 2 12.41 -3.64 1.45
C HIS A 2 13.76 -2.91 1.32
N LEU A 3 13.96 -2.07 0.32
CA LEU A 3 15.18 -1.26 0.24
C LEU A 3 15.27 -0.29 1.42
N ALA A 4 16.47 -0.12 1.97
CA ALA A 4 16.79 1.02 2.82
C ALA A 4 16.71 2.32 2.01
N ASP A 5 16.57 3.45 2.69
CA ASP A 5 16.38 4.76 2.04
C ASP A 5 17.50 5.09 1.04
N GLU A 6 18.77 4.83 1.38
CA GLU A 6 19.91 5.04 0.48
C GLU A 6 19.79 4.18 -0.78
N SER A 7 19.57 2.87 -0.61
CA SER A 7 19.43 1.95 -1.73
C SER A 7 18.18 2.22 -2.59
N PHE A 8 17.12 2.80 -2.01
CA PHE A 8 15.96 3.25 -2.76
C PHE A 8 16.35 4.35 -3.76
N TRP A 9 17.11 5.35 -3.31
CA TRP A 9 17.54 6.46 -4.17
C TRP A 9 18.55 5.99 -5.22
N ASP A 10 19.52 5.17 -4.83
CA ASP A 10 20.49 4.57 -5.77
C ASP A 10 19.77 3.78 -6.87
N ALA A 11 18.77 2.96 -6.51
CA ALA A 11 18.00 2.18 -7.47
C ALA A 11 17.23 3.07 -8.47
N LEU A 12 16.64 4.18 -7.99
CA LEU A 12 15.95 5.12 -8.86
C LEU A 12 16.90 5.91 -9.78
N GLU A 13 18.11 6.22 -9.32
CA GLU A 13 19.14 6.87 -10.12
C GLU A 13 19.67 5.95 -11.23
N ILE A 14 19.98 4.70 -10.88
CA ILE A 14 20.62 3.74 -11.80
C ILE A 14 19.64 3.18 -12.82
N TYR A 15 18.39 2.89 -12.42
CA TYR A 15 17.44 2.18 -13.27
C TYR A 15 16.33 3.09 -13.80
N SER A 16 16.37 3.39 -15.10
CA SER A 16 15.40 4.25 -15.78
C SER A 16 14.12 3.54 -16.25
N GLY A 17 14.00 2.23 -16.08
CA GLY A 17 12.81 1.46 -16.48
C GLY A 17 11.68 1.42 -15.43
N PRO A 18 10.55 0.74 -15.72
CA PRO A 18 9.38 0.72 -14.84
C PRO A 18 9.68 0.19 -13.43
N VAL A 19 9.23 0.90 -12.39
CA VAL A 19 9.39 0.50 -10.98
C VAL A 19 8.04 0.46 -10.28
N LEU A 20 7.91 -0.43 -9.29
CA LEU A 20 6.76 -0.49 -8.40
C LEU A 20 7.22 -0.73 -6.95
N ALA A 21 6.34 -0.43 -6.00
CA ALA A 21 6.47 -0.90 -4.63
C ALA A 21 5.35 -1.92 -4.38
N SER A 22 5.70 -3.20 -4.33
CA SER A 22 4.72 -4.30 -4.25
C SER A 22 3.86 -4.27 -2.99
N HIS A 23 4.44 -3.87 -1.86
CA HIS A 23 3.79 -3.86 -0.54
C HIS A 23 4.50 -2.90 0.42
N HIS A 24 3.94 -1.70 0.56
CA HIS A 24 4.48 -0.59 1.34
C HIS A 24 3.36 0.32 1.83
N ASN A 25 3.62 0.99 2.96
CA ASN A 25 2.70 1.93 3.58
C ASN A 25 3.45 3.26 3.85
N CYS A 26 2.75 4.23 4.45
CA CYS A 26 3.20 5.63 4.54
C CYS A 26 3.88 5.94 5.88
N ARG A 27 5.08 6.51 5.83
CA ARG A 27 5.85 6.91 7.02
C ARG A 27 5.22 8.08 7.78
N SER A 28 4.42 8.89 7.10
CA SER A 28 3.60 9.96 7.68
C SER A 28 2.54 9.46 8.67
N LEU A 29 2.06 8.22 8.49
CA LEU A 29 1.04 7.59 9.34
C LEU A 29 1.67 6.62 10.36
N VAL A 30 2.72 5.91 9.95
CA VAL A 30 3.48 4.99 10.81
C VAL A 30 4.97 5.33 10.73
N PRO A 31 5.55 6.01 11.73
CA PRO A 31 6.93 6.51 11.67
C PRO A 31 7.95 5.38 11.93
N ALA A 32 8.17 4.53 10.93
CA ALA A 32 9.11 3.41 10.97
C ALA A 32 9.89 3.27 9.64
N ASP A 33 11.10 2.71 9.72
CA ASP A 33 12.05 2.58 8.59
C ASP A 33 11.50 1.74 7.43
N ARG A 34 10.53 0.86 7.70
CA ARG A 34 9.92 0.01 6.68
C ARG A 34 9.03 0.77 5.71
N GLN A 35 8.55 1.96 6.09
CA GLN A 35 7.52 2.71 5.37
C GLN A 35 8.15 3.76 4.47
N LEU A 36 7.48 4.16 3.39
CA LEU A 36 7.99 5.19 2.49
C LEU A 36 7.76 6.59 3.03
N THR A 37 8.73 7.50 2.89
CA THR A 37 8.49 8.94 3.09
C THR A 37 7.60 9.50 1.96
N ASP A 38 7.01 10.66 2.20
CA ASP A 38 6.24 11.37 1.17
C ASP A 38 7.12 11.73 -0.05
N GLU A 39 8.40 12.02 0.15
CA GLU A 39 9.36 12.26 -0.93
C GLU A 39 9.59 11.00 -1.77
N GLN A 40 9.76 9.83 -1.12
CA GLN A 40 9.90 8.55 -1.82
C GLN A 40 8.61 8.19 -2.58
N ILE A 41 7.44 8.42 -1.97
CA ILE A 41 6.14 8.21 -2.61
C ILE A 41 6.01 9.11 -3.85
N LYS A 42 6.32 10.41 -3.74
CA LYS A 42 6.31 11.35 -4.88
C LYS A 42 7.29 10.93 -5.98
N ALA A 43 8.48 10.43 -5.61
CA ALA A 43 9.45 9.92 -6.58
C ALA A 43 8.95 8.66 -7.31
N LEU A 44 8.22 7.78 -6.64
CA LEU A 44 7.56 6.63 -7.29
C LEU A 44 6.42 7.10 -8.22
N ILE A 45 5.57 8.02 -7.74
CA ILE A 45 4.47 8.60 -8.52
C ILE A 45 4.98 9.24 -9.82
N SER A 46 6.05 10.04 -9.74
CA SER A 46 6.63 10.71 -10.92
C SER A 46 7.15 9.74 -11.97
N ARG A 47 7.41 8.49 -11.57
CA ARG A 47 7.83 7.39 -12.46
C ARG A 47 6.68 6.50 -12.93
N GLY A 48 5.43 6.86 -12.64
CA GLY A 48 4.27 6.07 -13.03
C GLY A 48 4.18 4.73 -12.27
N ALA A 49 4.77 4.66 -11.07
CA ALA A 49 4.76 3.46 -10.25
C ALA A 49 3.39 3.21 -9.63
N VAL A 50 3.14 1.95 -9.29
CA VAL A 50 2.03 1.52 -8.43
C VAL A 50 2.61 1.11 -7.07
N ILE A 51 1.94 1.53 -6.01
CA ILE A 51 2.30 1.23 -4.61
C ILE A 51 1.18 0.37 -4.01
N GLY A 52 1.48 -0.90 -3.74
CA GLY A 52 0.56 -1.81 -3.09
C GLY A 52 0.53 -1.59 -1.58
N ALA A 53 -0.65 -1.43 -0.99
CA ALA A 53 -0.80 -1.27 0.47
C ALA A 53 -0.60 -2.61 1.19
N ALA A 54 0.26 -2.63 2.22
CA ALA A 54 0.64 -3.82 2.99
C ALA A 54 -0.24 -4.01 4.23
N PHE A 55 -0.55 -5.27 4.57
CA PHE A 55 -1.60 -5.58 5.54
C PHE A 55 -1.08 -6.04 6.90
N ASP A 56 0.21 -5.93 7.12
CA ASP A 56 0.83 -6.25 8.39
C ASP A 56 0.53 -5.14 9.42
N ASN A 57 -0.07 -5.47 10.57
CA ASN A 57 -0.58 -4.50 11.54
C ASN A 57 0.46 -3.49 12.06
N TRP A 58 1.72 -3.90 12.26
CA TRP A 58 2.78 -2.96 12.66
C TRP A 58 3.12 -1.95 11.56
N MET A 59 2.79 -2.26 10.31
CA MET A 59 2.89 -1.38 9.16
C MET A 59 1.64 -0.50 8.97
N ILE A 60 0.53 -0.78 9.64
CA ILE A 60 -0.74 -0.06 9.49
C ILE A 60 -0.98 0.93 10.64
N ARG A 61 -0.59 0.57 11.86
CA ARG A 61 -0.87 1.38 13.06
C ARG A 61 0.41 1.80 13.79
N PRO A 62 0.56 3.10 14.12
CA PRO A 62 1.72 3.56 14.86
C PRO A 62 1.71 2.96 16.27
N GLY A 63 2.88 2.46 16.70
CA GLY A 63 3.05 1.87 18.03
C GLY A 63 2.44 0.47 18.20
N TRP A 64 1.98 -0.19 17.13
CA TRP A 64 1.59 -1.59 17.20
C TRP A 64 2.84 -2.48 17.28
N VAL A 65 2.89 -3.34 18.30
CA VAL A 65 4.06 -4.16 18.63
C VAL A 65 3.73 -5.64 18.42
N ILE A 66 4.54 -6.30 17.58
CA ILE A 66 4.41 -7.73 17.25
C ILE A 66 4.39 -8.57 18.53
N GLY A 67 3.39 -9.44 18.65
CA GLY A 67 3.21 -10.35 19.78
C GLY A 67 2.75 -9.69 21.10
N VAL A 68 2.49 -8.38 21.11
CA VAL A 68 2.07 -7.62 22.30
C VAL A 68 0.75 -6.89 22.09
N SER A 69 0.60 -6.19 20.97
CA SER A 69 -0.61 -5.40 20.67
C SER A 69 -1.77 -6.29 20.26
N ASP A 70 -2.99 -5.90 20.64
CA ASP A 70 -4.22 -6.60 20.27
C ASP A 70 -4.58 -6.35 18.78
N PRO A 71 -4.72 -7.40 17.94
CA PRO A 71 -5.12 -7.26 16.55
C PRO A 71 -6.48 -6.59 16.35
N ALA A 72 -7.38 -6.65 17.35
CA ALA A 72 -8.69 -5.99 17.31
C ALA A 72 -8.60 -4.46 17.21
N THR A 73 -7.43 -3.88 17.46
CA THR A 73 -7.18 -2.43 17.34
C THR A 73 -6.94 -1.95 15.90
N VAL A 74 -6.78 -2.89 14.95
CA VAL A 74 -6.55 -2.61 13.54
C VAL A 74 -7.70 -3.14 12.70
N GLN A 75 -8.19 -2.31 11.78
CA GLN A 75 -9.25 -2.62 10.83
C GLN A 75 -8.80 -2.27 9.41
N MET A 76 -9.44 -2.84 8.40
CA MET A 76 -9.16 -2.60 6.98
C MET A 76 -9.30 -1.12 6.61
N THR A 77 -10.15 -0.35 7.32
CA THR A 77 -10.25 1.10 7.16
C THR A 77 -8.94 1.84 7.42
N HIS A 78 -8.03 1.31 8.24
CA HIS A 78 -6.72 1.92 8.46
C HIS A 78 -5.77 1.68 7.28
N ILE A 79 -5.95 0.58 6.53
CA ILE A 79 -5.26 0.41 5.24
C ILE A 79 -5.77 1.44 4.24
N VAL A 80 -7.08 1.71 4.25
CA VAL A 80 -7.67 2.78 3.43
C VAL A 80 -7.07 4.15 3.76
N ASP A 81 -6.71 4.44 5.01
CA ASP A 81 -6.00 5.69 5.35
C ASP A 81 -4.65 5.83 4.62
N HIS A 82 -3.91 4.72 4.46
CA HIS A 82 -2.65 4.71 3.70
C HIS A 82 -2.87 4.89 2.19
N ILE A 83 -3.87 4.22 1.63
CA ILE A 83 -4.25 4.38 0.21
C ILE A 83 -4.68 5.83 -0.04
N ASP A 84 -5.50 6.40 0.84
CA ASP A 84 -5.96 7.78 0.73
C ASP A 84 -4.81 8.78 0.77
N HIS A 85 -3.88 8.65 1.71
CA HIS A 85 -2.71 9.51 1.76
C HIS A 85 -1.90 9.51 0.45
N ILE A 86 -1.67 8.34 -0.15
CA ILE A 86 -0.97 8.24 -1.45
C ILE A 86 -1.80 8.90 -2.56
N CYS A 87 -3.12 8.69 -2.59
CA CYS A 87 -4.01 9.35 -3.55
C CYS A 87 -3.99 10.88 -3.41
N GLN A 88 -3.99 11.42 -2.19
CA GLN A 88 -3.88 12.87 -1.96
C GLN A 88 -2.54 13.42 -2.45
N LEU A 89 -1.44 12.70 -2.26
CA LEU A 89 -0.13 13.08 -2.80
C LEU A 89 -0.08 13.04 -4.33
N ALA A 90 -0.77 12.09 -4.95
CA ALA A 90 -0.86 11.93 -6.40
C ALA A 90 -1.87 12.88 -7.06
N GLY A 91 -2.88 13.33 -6.31
CA GLY A 91 -4.07 14.02 -6.83
C GLY A 91 -5.02 13.12 -7.62
N ASN A 92 -4.86 11.78 -7.55
CA ASN A 92 -5.68 10.78 -8.25
C ASN A 92 -5.46 9.36 -7.68
N ALA A 93 -6.22 8.38 -8.16
CA ALA A 93 -6.15 6.99 -7.72
C ALA A 93 -5.16 6.10 -8.50
N ASN A 94 -4.38 6.62 -9.45
CA ASN A 94 -3.64 5.82 -10.45
C ASN A 94 -2.37 5.12 -9.91
N HIS A 95 -2.00 5.40 -8.66
CA HIS A 95 -0.71 4.97 -8.09
C HIS A 95 -0.85 4.02 -6.89
N CYS A 96 -2.07 3.61 -6.57
CA CYS A 96 -2.34 2.70 -5.45
C CYS A 96 -2.75 1.31 -5.94
N GLY A 97 -2.50 0.29 -5.12
CA GLY A 97 -2.96 -1.07 -5.37
C GLY A 97 -3.11 -1.86 -4.07
N ILE A 98 -3.60 -3.09 -4.17
CA ILE A 98 -3.60 -4.04 -3.06
C ILE A 98 -2.31 -4.87 -3.08
N GLY A 99 -1.49 -4.72 -2.03
CA GLY A 99 -0.20 -5.40 -1.87
C GLY A 99 -0.15 -6.13 -0.55
N SER A 100 -1.11 -7.04 -0.31
CA SER A 100 -1.47 -7.49 1.04
C SER A 100 -0.32 -8.06 1.87
N ASP A 101 0.65 -8.72 1.23
CA ASP A 101 1.72 -9.48 1.90
C ASP A 101 1.18 -10.63 2.78
N LEU A 102 -0.06 -11.08 2.54
CA LEU A 102 -0.62 -12.26 3.20
C LEU A 102 0.25 -13.50 2.93
N ASP A 103 0.44 -14.33 3.96
CA ASP A 103 1.41 -15.43 4.02
C ASP A 103 2.89 -14.98 3.90
N GLY A 104 3.19 -13.69 4.02
CA GLY A 104 4.53 -13.09 3.99
C GLY A 104 5.36 -13.26 5.28
N GLY A 105 4.91 -14.11 6.21
CA GLY A 105 5.54 -14.33 7.52
C GLY A 105 4.68 -13.98 8.74
N PHE A 106 3.40 -13.67 8.51
CA PHE A 106 2.41 -13.36 9.55
C PHE A 106 1.04 -13.94 9.16
N GLY A 107 0.21 -14.21 10.16
CA GLY A 107 -1.16 -14.67 9.99
C GLY A 107 -2.19 -13.69 10.53
N LYS A 108 -3.35 -14.22 10.94
CA LYS A 108 -4.47 -13.43 11.45
C LYS A 108 -4.11 -12.66 12.73
N GLU A 109 -3.17 -13.18 13.52
CA GLU A 109 -2.63 -12.53 14.72
C GLU A 109 -1.93 -11.20 14.47
N GLN A 110 -1.70 -10.84 13.19
CA GLN A 110 -1.01 -9.61 12.80
C GLN A 110 -1.63 -8.99 11.53
N SER A 111 -2.83 -9.44 11.16
CA SER A 111 -3.65 -8.83 10.10
C SER A 111 -4.79 -7.99 10.71
N PRO A 112 -5.45 -7.10 9.95
CA PRO A 112 -6.65 -6.41 10.40
C PRO A 112 -7.71 -7.38 10.90
N SER A 113 -8.37 -7.02 11.99
CA SER A 113 -9.34 -7.90 12.67
C SER A 113 -10.61 -8.20 11.87
N ASP A 114 -10.95 -7.38 10.88
CA ASP A 114 -12.06 -7.52 9.95
C ASP A 114 -11.68 -8.19 8.62
N LEU A 115 -10.43 -8.67 8.52
CA LEU A 115 -9.90 -9.51 7.44
C LEU A 115 -9.77 -10.96 7.91
N GLU A 116 -10.73 -11.81 7.54
CA GLU A 116 -10.76 -13.22 7.93
C GLU A 116 -10.05 -14.11 6.90
N THR A 117 -10.24 -13.82 5.62
CA THR A 117 -9.68 -14.58 4.50
C THR A 117 -9.32 -13.67 3.33
N ILE A 118 -8.59 -14.21 2.36
CA ILE A 118 -8.30 -13.50 1.09
C ILE A 118 -9.57 -13.07 0.34
N ALA A 119 -10.71 -13.73 0.55
CA ALA A 119 -11.97 -13.34 -0.07
C ALA A 119 -12.48 -11.97 0.42
N ASP A 120 -12.07 -11.55 1.62
CA ASP A 120 -12.46 -10.27 2.21
C ASP A 120 -11.81 -9.08 1.54
N LEU A 121 -10.80 -9.26 0.68
CA LEU A 121 -10.23 -8.18 -0.13
C LEU A 121 -11.29 -7.43 -0.95
N GLN A 122 -12.39 -8.09 -1.31
CA GLN A 122 -13.51 -7.46 -2.02
C GLN A 122 -14.18 -6.35 -1.20
N LYS A 123 -14.07 -6.37 0.14
CA LYS A 123 -14.63 -5.32 1.03
C LYS A 123 -13.98 -3.95 0.78
N PHE A 124 -12.77 -3.88 0.23
CA PHE A 124 -12.13 -2.61 -0.10
C PHE A 124 -12.97 -1.76 -1.07
N GLY A 125 -13.78 -2.39 -1.92
CA GLY A 125 -14.69 -1.65 -2.80
C GLY A 125 -15.64 -0.75 -2.03
N ASP A 126 -16.33 -1.31 -1.04
CA ASP A 126 -17.28 -0.58 -0.19
C ASP A 126 -16.55 0.42 0.74
N LEU A 127 -15.39 0.03 1.29
CA LEU A 127 -14.61 0.90 2.19
C LEU A 127 -14.06 2.14 1.48
N LEU A 128 -13.56 1.99 0.25
CA LEU A 128 -13.11 3.10 -0.58
C LEU A 128 -14.31 3.94 -1.06
N GLY A 129 -15.41 3.31 -1.47
CA GLY A 129 -16.64 4.00 -1.84
C GLY A 129 -17.18 4.89 -0.71
N ALA A 130 -17.15 4.39 0.53
CA ALA A 130 -17.53 5.16 1.72
C ALA A 130 -16.62 6.38 2.00
N ARG A 131 -15.40 6.39 1.47
CA ARG A 131 -14.46 7.54 1.51
C ARG A 131 -14.67 8.53 0.36
N GLY A 132 -15.58 8.25 -0.57
CA GLY A 132 -15.92 9.13 -1.69
C GLY A 132 -15.18 8.82 -2.99
N TYR A 133 -14.45 7.70 -3.06
CA TYR A 133 -13.86 7.25 -4.32
C TYR A 133 -14.93 6.82 -5.31
N SER A 134 -14.73 7.19 -6.57
CA SER A 134 -15.64 6.77 -7.64
C SER A 134 -15.48 5.28 -7.93
N ALA A 135 -16.46 4.68 -8.63
CA ALA A 135 -16.35 3.29 -9.08
C ALA A 135 -15.09 3.06 -9.96
N GLU A 136 -14.70 4.05 -10.76
CA GLU A 136 -13.48 3.97 -11.57
C GLU A 136 -12.22 3.97 -10.69
N ASP A 137 -12.17 4.83 -9.67
CA ASP A 137 -11.04 4.87 -8.74
C ASP A 137 -10.90 3.56 -7.95
N VAL A 138 -12.03 3.00 -7.52
CA VAL A 138 -12.09 1.69 -6.84
C VAL A 138 -11.54 0.60 -7.75
N GLU A 139 -11.98 0.53 -9.01
CA GLU A 139 -11.49 -0.46 -9.98
C GLU A 139 -9.97 -0.33 -10.21
N ARG A 140 -9.48 0.92 -10.31
CA ARG A 140 -8.05 1.24 -10.39
C ARG A 140 -7.25 0.67 -9.23
N ILE A 141 -7.68 0.93 -8.00
CA ILE A 141 -7.01 0.48 -6.80
C ILE A 141 -7.09 -1.05 -6.66
N LEU A 142 -8.23 -1.67 -6.97
CA LEU A 142 -8.41 -3.10 -6.80
C LEU A 142 -7.59 -3.93 -7.79
N HIS A 143 -7.44 -3.49 -9.05
CA HIS A 143 -6.63 -4.24 -10.02
C HIS A 143 -6.07 -3.41 -11.17
N ARG A 144 -6.82 -2.43 -11.70
CA ARG A 144 -6.54 -1.89 -13.03
C ARG A 144 -5.19 -1.15 -13.08
N ASN A 145 -4.75 -0.52 -11.99
CA ASN A 145 -3.43 0.10 -11.92
C ASN A 145 -2.29 -0.92 -12.09
N PHE A 146 -2.35 -2.06 -11.40
CA PHE A 146 -1.34 -3.12 -11.54
C PHE A 146 -1.36 -3.74 -12.94
N VAL A 147 -2.56 -4.00 -13.49
CA VAL A 147 -2.69 -4.55 -14.85
C VAL A 147 -2.09 -3.59 -15.88
N GLU A 148 -2.45 -2.31 -15.84
CA GLU A 148 -1.92 -1.28 -16.74
C GLU A 148 -0.40 -1.09 -16.56
N PHE A 149 0.10 -1.19 -15.32
CA PHE A 149 1.54 -1.17 -15.03
C PHE A 149 2.27 -2.32 -15.72
N PHE A 150 1.81 -3.57 -15.54
CA PHE A 150 2.48 -4.74 -16.12
C PHE A 150 2.38 -4.79 -17.64
N GLN A 151 1.27 -4.34 -18.22
CA GLN A 151 1.15 -4.16 -19.67
C GLN A 151 2.20 -3.18 -20.18
N ARG A 152 2.31 -1.99 -19.56
CA ARG A 152 3.34 -1.01 -19.93
C ARG A 152 4.76 -1.53 -19.70
N ALA A 153 4.98 -2.33 -18.65
CA ALA A 153 6.31 -2.80 -18.28
C ALA A 153 6.83 -3.94 -19.16
N TRP A 154 5.94 -4.76 -19.72
CA TRP A 154 6.29 -5.96 -20.48
C TRP A 154 5.90 -5.95 -21.96
N GLY A 155 5.09 -4.99 -22.42
CA GLY A 155 4.66 -4.84 -23.81
C GLY A 155 3.19 -5.17 -24.01
#